data_AF-A0ABD7SQZ6-F1
#
_entry.id   AF-A0ABD7SQZ6-F1
#
_cell.length_a   1.000
_cell.length_b   1.000
_cell.length_c   1.000
_cell.angle_alpha   90.00
_cell.angle_beta   90.00
_cell.angle_gamma   90.00
#
_symmetry.space_group_name_H-M   'P 1'
#
loop_
_entity.id
_entity.type
_entity.pdbx_description
1 polymer ?
#
loop_
_entity_poly.entity_id
_entity_poly.type
_entity_poly.pdbx_seq_one_letter_code
_entity_poly.pdbx_strand_id
1 'polypeptide(L)'
;MTILTDKQSDVLQLLIKQKSEHELGKSIKGSMTATDIGLAMGKEYKQASSHVTAPLKKLISLGMVIQLDDRSYQVDEKTFLELA
;
A
#
# COMPACT_ATOMS: atom_id res chain seq x y z
N MET A 1 -10.42 -16.72 -8.34
CA MET A 1 -9.88 -16.39 -7.01
C MET A 1 -8.47 -15.86 -7.24
N THR A 2 -8.22 -14.56 -7.02
CA THR A 2 -6.89 -13.98 -7.21
C THR A 2 -6.05 -14.29 -5.98
N ILE A 3 -5.04 -15.13 -6.12
CA ILE A 3 -4.12 -15.45 -5.03
C ILE A 3 -3.06 -14.36 -4.97
N LEU A 4 -3.06 -13.58 -3.89
CA LEU A 4 -1.98 -12.63 -3.59
C LEU A 4 -0.78 -13.40 -3.04
N THR A 5 0.43 -12.99 -3.43
CA THR A 5 1.64 -13.48 -2.76
C THR A 5 1.76 -12.86 -1.36
N ASP A 6 2.52 -13.48 -0.46
CA ASP A 6 2.71 -12.94 0.90
C ASP A 6 3.14 -11.47 0.88
N LYS A 7 4.07 -11.12 -0.01
CA LYS A 7 4.53 -9.74 -0.19
C LYS A 7 3.45 -8.78 -0.68
N GLN A 8 2.53 -9.24 -1.53
CA GLN A 8 1.41 -8.42 -2.00
C GLN A 8 0.39 -8.22 -0.88
N SER A 9 0.11 -9.27 -0.12
CA SER A 9 -0.76 -9.21 1.06
C SER A 9 -0.19 -8.25 2.10
N ASP A 10 1.10 -8.33 2.42
CA ASP A 10 1.76 -7.45 3.38
C ASP A 10 1.68 -5.97 2.97
N VAL A 11 1.96 -5.67 1.69
CA VAL A 11 1.87 -4.31 1.15
C VAL A 11 0.42 -3.80 1.21
N LEU A 12 -0.55 -4.65 0.83
CA LEU A 12 -1.96 -4.28 0.86
C LEU A 12 -2.43 -4.00 2.29
N GLN A 13 -2.12 -4.89 3.24
CA GLN A 13 -2.48 -4.75 4.65
C GLN A 13 -1.87 -3.49 5.27
N LEU A 14 -0.62 -3.16 4.93
CA LEU A 14 0.01 -1.93 5.38
C LEU A 14 -0.73 -0.69 4.89
N LEU A 15 -1.08 -0.65 3.59
CA LEU A 15 -1.81 0.47 3.01
C LEU A 15 -3.24 0.58 3.56
N ILE A 16 -3.91 -0.56 3.86
CA ILE A 16 -5.22 -0.58 4.52
C ILE A 16 -5.08 0.08 5.89
N LYS A 17 -4.12 -0.39 6.71
CA LYS A 17 -3.87 0.17 8.04
C LYS A 17 -3.63 1.68 7.99
N GLN A 18 -2.79 2.13 7.06
CA GLN A 18 -2.50 3.56 6.89
C GLN A 18 -3.76 4.36 6.55
N LYS A 19 -4.59 3.87 5.63
CA LYS A 19 -5.86 4.52 5.26
C LYS A 19 -6.86 4.50 6.42
N SER A 20 -7.00 3.39 7.14
CA SER A 20 -7.85 3.28 8.33
C SER A 20 -7.46 4.32 9.39
N GLU A 21 -6.16 4.43 9.67
CA GLU A 21 -5.68 5.40 10.64
C GLU A 21 -5.95 6.86 10.23
N HIS A 22 -5.90 7.17 8.94
CA HIS A 22 -6.35 8.47 8.41
C HIS A 22 -7.86 8.68 8.57
N GLU A 23 -8.69 7.71 8.18
CA GLU A 23 -10.16 7.79 8.33
C GLU A 23 -10.60 7.91 9.80
N LEU A 24 -9.81 7.35 10.73
CA LEU A 24 -10.00 7.48 12.18
C LEU A 24 -9.56 8.85 12.74
N GLY A 25 -9.15 9.79 11.88
CA GLY A 25 -8.80 11.16 12.27
C GLY A 25 -7.39 11.32 12.86
N LYS A 26 -6.47 10.37 12.62
CA LYS A 26 -5.07 10.57 12.99
C LYS A 26 -4.41 11.58 12.06
N SER A 27 -3.40 12.30 12.57
CA SER A 27 -2.64 13.31 11.82
C SER A 27 -1.62 12.71 10.83
N ILE A 28 -2.00 11.63 10.15
CA ILE A 28 -1.16 10.91 9.18
C ILE A 28 -1.83 10.95 7.81
N LYS A 29 -1.05 10.88 6.73
CA LYS A 29 -1.62 10.80 5.36
C LYS A 29 -2.23 9.42 5.14
N GLY A 30 -3.37 9.34 4.44
CA GLY A 30 -4.00 8.07 4.04
C GLY A 30 -3.29 7.35 2.88
N SER A 31 -2.10 7.80 2.49
CA SER A 31 -1.29 7.27 1.39
C SER A 31 0.19 7.21 1.80
N MET A 32 0.99 6.36 1.12
CA MET A 32 2.42 6.18 1.40
C MET A 32 3.24 6.14 0.12
N THR A 33 4.48 6.62 0.13
CA THR A 33 5.39 6.43 -1.01
C THR A 33 5.93 5.00 -1.05
N ALA A 34 6.41 4.52 -2.21
CA ALA A 34 7.05 3.21 -2.31
C ALA A 34 8.24 3.04 -1.33
N THR A 35 8.95 4.12 -1.05
CA THR A 35 10.04 4.10 -0.07
C THR A 35 9.50 3.90 1.34
N ASP A 36 8.46 4.62 1.74
CA ASP A 36 7.86 4.48 3.08
C ASP A 36 7.29 3.08 3.30
N ILE A 37 6.64 2.51 2.29
CA ILE A 37 6.10 1.14 2.32
C ILE A 37 7.25 0.15 2.53
N GLY A 38 8.33 0.27 1.73
CA GLY A 38 9.49 -0.61 1.88
C GLY A 38 10.17 -0.50 3.24
N LEU A 39 10.28 0.73 3.78
CA LEU A 39 10.82 0.97 5.12
C LEU A 39 9.94 0.35 6.20
N ALA A 40 8.61 0.51 6.11
CA ALA A 40 7.65 -0.09 7.04
C ALA A 40 7.64 -1.64 6.98
N MET A 41 7.99 -2.22 5.83
CA MET A 41 8.26 -3.65 5.67
C MET A 41 9.65 -4.10 6.17
N GLY A 42 10.40 -3.21 6.84
CA GLY A 42 11.71 -3.49 7.43
C GLY A 42 12.86 -3.56 6.41
N LYS A 43 12.71 -2.94 5.23
CA LYS A 43 13.79 -2.86 4.23
C LYS A 43 14.65 -1.64 4.45
N GLU A 44 15.92 -1.75 4.06
CA GLU A 44 16.85 -0.63 4.09
C GLU A 44 16.48 0.41 3.02
N TYR A 45 16.79 1.70 3.28
CA TYR A 45 16.44 2.81 2.39
C TYR A 45 16.86 2.59 0.92
N LYS A 46 18.06 2.03 0.69
CA LYS A 46 18.59 1.74 -0.65
C LYS A 46 17.82 0.64 -1.40
N GLN A 47 17.05 -0.19 -0.69
CA GLN A 47 16.28 -1.31 -1.26
C GLN A 47 14.76 -1.14 -1.14
N ALA A 48 14.29 -0.24 -0.27
CA ALA A 48 12.89 -0.08 0.09
C ALA A 48 11.96 0.06 -1.12
N SER A 49 12.24 1.02 -2.02
CA SER A 49 11.42 1.23 -3.22
C SER A 49 11.46 0.04 -4.19
N SER A 50 12.65 -0.53 -4.43
CA SER A 50 12.81 -1.67 -5.35
C SER A 50 12.08 -2.92 -4.88
N HIS A 51 11.99 -3.13 -3.56
CA HIS A 51 11.36 -4.30 -2.96
C HIS A 51 9.85 -4.35 -3.18
N VAL A 52 9.19 -3.20 -3.17
CA VAL A 52 7.73 -3.08 -3.22
C VAL A 52 7.18 -2.69 -4.59
N THR A 53 8.05 -2.31 -5.53
CA THR A 53 7.64 -1.88 -6.88
C THR A 53 6.86 -2.96 -7.63
N ALA A 54 7.32 -4.21 -7.62
CA ALA A 54 6.62 -5.31 -8.29
C ALA A 54 5.29 -5.68 -7.60
N PRO A 55 5.23 -5.82 -6.26
CA PRO A 55 3.97 -5.96 -5.54
C PRO A 55 2.96 -4.85 -5.84
N LEU A 56 3.38 -3.58 -5.78
CA LEU A 56 2.50 -2.42 -6.03
C LEU A 56 1.95 -2.43 -7.45
N LYS A 57 2.78 -2.66 -8.46
CA LYS A 57 2.30 -2.78 -9.85
C LYS A 57 1.23 -3.86 -10.01
N LYS A 58 1.39 -4.99 -9.33
CA LYS A 58 0.40 -6.07 -9.40
C LYS A 58 -0.90 -5.69 -8.70
N LEU A 59 -0.83 -5.07 -7.52
CA LEU A 59 -2.02 -4.61 -6.78
C LEU A 59 -2.78 -3.53 -7.54
N ILE A 60 -2.08 -2.62 -8.24
CA ILE A 60 -2.69 -1.62 -9.13
C ILE A 60 -3.41 -2.31 -10.30
N SER A 61 -2.75 -3.27 -10.95
CA SER A 61 -3.37 -4.04 -12.03
C SER A 61 -4.60 -4.83 -11.59
N LEU A 62 -4.73 -5.13 -10.30
CA LEU A 62 -5.89 -5.81 -9.71
C LEU A 62 -6.98 -4.84 -9.25
N GLY A 63 -6.75 -3.52 -9.35
CA GLY A 63 -7.68 -2.49 -8.87
C GLY A 63 -7.75 -2.37 -7.35
N MET A 64 -6.79 -2.96 -6.62
CA MET A 64 -6.78 -2.95 -5.15
C MET A 64 -6.08 -1.73 -4.57
N VAL A 65 -5.13 -1.17 -5.31
CA VAL A 65 -4.32 -0.02 -4.92
C VAL A 65 -4.33 0.99 -6.07
N ILE A 66 -4.38 2.27 -5.75
CA ILE A 66 -4.25 3.36 -6.70
C ILE A 66 -2.94 4.11 -6.46
N GLN A 67 -2.30 4.57 -7.53
CA GLN A 67 -1.19 5.50 -7.46
C GLN A 67 -1.72 6.92 -7.65
N LEU A 68 -1.40 7.81 -6.72
CA LEU A 68 -1.78 9.22 -6.75
C LEU A 68 -0.76 10.05 -7.54
N ASP A 69 -1.13 11.30 -7.88
CA ASP A 69 -0.30 12.22 -8.67
C ASP A 69 1.06 12.53 -8.03
N ASP A 70 1.11 12.50 -6.69
CA ASP A 70 2.34 12.72 -5.91
C ASP A 70 3.24 11.47 -5.81
N ARG A 71 2.93 10.41 -6.57
CA ARG A 71 3.59 9.09 -6.56
C ARG A 71 3.44 8.33 -5.24
N SER A 72 2.53 8.75 -4.36
CA SER A 72 2.09 7.93 -3.24
C SER A 72 1.08 6.89 -3.70
N TYR A 73 0.89 5.87 -2.86
CA TYR A 73 -0.01 4.75 -3.10
C TYR A 73 -1.03 4.70 -1.97
N GLN A 74 -2.26 4.38 -2.32
CA GLN A 74 -3.39 4.26 -1.40
C GLN A 74 -4.23 3.04 -1.80
N VAL A 75 -4.87 2.39 -0.83
CA VAL A 75 -5.86 1.36 -1.12
C VAL A 75 -7.07 1.99 -1.80
N ASP A 76 -7.55 1.36 -2.85
CA ASP A 76 -8.78 1.77 -3.51
C ASP A 76 -9.95 1.81 -2.50
N GLU A 77 -10.90 2.72 -2.69
CA GLU A 77 -12.03 2.90 -1.78
C GLU A 77 -12.89 1.64 -1.67
N LYS A 78 -13.18 0.99 -2.79
CA LYS A 78 -13.95 -0.25 -2.80
C LYS A 78 -13.23 -1.35 -2.03
N THR A 79 -11.94 -1.54 -2.32
CA THR A 79 -11.11 -2.57 -1.65
C THR A 79 -10.98 -2.31 -0.14
N PHE A 80 -10.90 -1.04 0.25
CA PHE A 80 -10.86 -0.66 1.65
C PHE A 80 -12.16 -1.01 2.38
N LEU A 81 -13.32 -0.64 1.83
CA LEU A 81 -14.63 -0.92 2.43
C LEU A 81 -14.95 -2.42 2.51
N GLU A 82 -14.40 -3.23 1.60
CA GLU A 82 -14.57 -4.69 1.62
C GLU A 82 -13.65 -5.42 2.62
N LEU A 83 -12.56 -4.77 3.07
CA LEU A 83 -11.49 -5.43 3.85
C LEU A 83 -11.19 -4.77 5.21
N ALA A 84 -11.65 -3.55 5.48
CA ALA A 84 -11.45 -2.80 6.73
C ALA A 84 -12.55 -3.09 7.77
#